data_AF-A0A938A2J7-F1
#
_entry.id   AF-A0A938A2J7-F1
#
_cell.length_a   1.000
_cell.length_b   1.000
_cell.length_c   1.000
_cell.angle_alpha   90.00
_cell.angle_beta   90.00
_cell.angle_gamma   90.00
#
_symmetry.space_group_name_H-M   'P 1'
#
loop_
_entity.id
_entity.type
_entity.pdbx_description
1 polymer ?
#
loop_
_entity_poly.entity_id
_entity_poly.type
_entity_poly.pdbx_seq_one_letter_code
_entity_poly.pdbx_strand_id
1 'polypeptide(L)' 'MRSGTGGAPTNQLDLPPLRKLGRPRDIGYTCLYFASDAAAYTTGQVLAVGGGGYMPG' A
#
# COMPACT_ATOMS: atom_id res chain seq x y z
N MET A 1 1.02 -17.31 18.97
CA MET A 1 0.23 -16.08 19.14
C MET A 1 1.13 -15.00 19.71
N ARG A 2 1.52 -13.99 18.93
CA ARG A 2 2.11 -12.76 19.48
C ARG A 2 1.07 -11.66 19.28
N SER A 3 0.51 -11.18 20.38
CA SER A 3 -0.38 -10.03 20.42
C SER A 3 0.44 -8.78 20.08
N GLY A 4 0.22 -8.21 18.90
CA GLY A 4 0.80 -6.92 18.53
C GLY A 4 -0.05 -5.79 19.09
N THR A 5 0.44 -5.17 20.16
CA THR A 5 -0.07 -3.92 20.75
C THR A 5 -0.07 -2.79 19.73
N GLY A 6 -1.15 -2.01 19.68
CA GLY A 6 -1.32 -0.83 18.81
C GLY A 6 -0.44 0.37 19.21
N GLY A 7 0.88 0.23 19.07
CA GLY A 7 1.86 1.30 19.22
C GLY A 7 2.45 1.72 17.87
N ALA A 8 2.87 2.99 17.75
CA ALA A 8 3.53 3.51 16.55
C ALA A 8 4.80 2.67 16.21
N PRO A 9 5.08 2.41 14.91
CA PRO A 9 6.15 1.50 14.51
C PRO A 9 7.50 1.98 15.06
N THR A 10 8.09 1.20 15.97
CA THR A 10 9.25 1.60 16.78
C THR A 10 10.56 1.02 16.23
N ASN A 11 10.49 0.21 15.16
CA ASN A 11 11.62 -0.47 14.53
C ASN A 11 11.55 -0.35 12.99
N GLN A 12 12.72 -0.27 12.34
CA GLN A 12 12.90 -0.31 10.88
C GLN A 12 12.24 -1.54 10.22
N LEU A 13 12.01 -2.62 10.97
CA LEU A 13 11.31 -3.84 10.54
C LEU A 13 9.78 -3.72 10.51
N ASP A 14 9.18 -2.76 11.24
CA ASP A 14 7.71 -2.54 11.25
C ASP A 14 7.24 -1.65 10.10
N LEU A 15 8.19 -0.99 9.42
CA LEU A 15 7.92 -0.17 8.25
C LEU A 15 7.94 -1.05 6.99
N PRO A 16 7.10 -0.75 5.98
CA PRO A 16 7.17 -1.43 4.70
C PRO A 16 8.56 -1.21 4.07
N PRO A 17 8.98 -2.01 3.06
CA PRO A 17 10.28 -1.86 2.39
C PRO A 17 10.62 -0.45 1.92
N LEU A 18 9.62 0.35 1.56
CA LEU A 18 9.77 1.78 1.24
C LEU A 18 10.21 2.66 2.45
N ARG A 19 10.30 2.07 3.64
CA ARG A 19 10.67 2.67 4.94
C ARG A 19 9.87 3.93 5.28
N LYS A 20 8.64 4.00 4.78
CA LYS A 20 7.74 5.14 4.92
C LYS A 20 6.30 4.64 5.08
N LEU A 21 5.58 5.21 6.05
CA LEU A 21 4.14 4.98 6.17
C LEU A 21 3.40 5.63 5.00
N GLY A 22 2.51 4.86 4.38
CA GLY A 22 1.58 5.36 3.38
C GLY A 22 0.63 6.39 3.99
N ARG A 23 0.15 7.30 3.14
CA ARG A 23 -0.87 8.29 3.44
C ARG A 23 -2.16 7.91 2.71
N PRO A 24 -3.34 8.33 3.18
CA PRO A 24 -4.60 8.11 2.45
C PRO A 24 -4.56 8.58 0.99
N ARG A 25 -3.77 9.63 0.71
CA ARG A 25 -3.56 10.14 -0.66
C ARG A 25 -2.87 9.13 -1.59
N ASP A 26 -2.02 8.25 -1.06
CA ASP A 26 -1.34 7.24 -1.89
C ASP A 26 -2.36 6.25 -2.48
N ILE A 27 -3.37 5.86 -1.70
CA ILE A 27 -4.52 5.07 -2.20
C ILE A 27 -5.37 5.92 -3.14
N GLY A 28 -5.65 7.18 -2.78
CA GLY A 28 -6.45 8.09 -3.59
C GLY A 28 -5.90 8.29 -5.00
N TYR A 29 -4.58 8.41 -5.15
CA TYR A 29 -3.95 8.51 -6.47
C TYR A 29 -4.08 7.23 -7.29
N THR A 30 -4.01 6.05 -6.67
CA THR A 30 -4.32 4.78 -7.35
C THR A 30 -5.76 4.72 -7.83
N CYS A 31 -6.72 5.16 -7.00
CA CYS A 31 -8.12 5.25 -7.42
C CYS A 31 -8.30 6.24 -8.57
N LEU A 32 -7.63 7.41 -8.52
CA LEU A 32 -7.66 8.40 -9.60
C LEU A 32 -7.09 7.84 -10.90
N TYR A 33 -6.00 7.07 -10.85
CA TYR A 33 -5.48 6.37 -12.02
C TYR A 33 -6.55 5.46 -12.64
N PHE A 34 -7.16 4.57 -11.84
CA PHE A 34 -8.19 3.65 -12.33
C PHE A 34 -9.46 4.35 -12.86
N ALA A 35 -9.79 5.53 -12.33
CA ALA A 35 -10.92 6.32 -12.80
C ALA A 35 -10.61 7.20 -14.01
N SER A 36 -9.33 7.32 -14.40
CA SER A 36 -8.90 8.20 -15.49
C SER A 36 -8.82 7.46 -16.84
N ASP A 37 -8.75 8.24 -17.92
CA ASP A 37 -8.51 7.71 -19.27
C ASP A 37 -7.18 6.94 -19.40
N ALA A 38 -6.21 7.18 -18.51
CA ALA A 38 -4.95 6.45 -18.49
C ALA A 38 -5.15 4.94 -18.21
N ALA A 39 -6.27 4.56 -17.57
CA ALA A 39 -6.62 3.18 -17.29
C ALA A 39 -7.58 2.56 -18.33
N ALA A 40 -7.82 3.21 -19.49
CA ALA A 40 -8.83 2.80 -20.47
C ALA A 40 -8.72 1.34 -20.97
N TYR A 41 -7.55 0.73 -20.87
CA TYR A 41 -7.31 -0.66 -21.26
C TYR A 41 -6.88 -1.57 -20.08
N THR A 42 -6.98 -1.09 -18.85
CA THR A 42 -6.64 -1.85 -17.64
C THR A 42 -7.92 -2.31 -16.96
N THR A 43 -8.20 -3.61 -17.00
CA THR A 43 -9.38 -4.22 -16.36
C THR A 43 -9.03 -5.53 -15.66
N GLY A 44 -9.87 -5.93 -14.68
CA GLY A 44 -9.70 -7.16 -13.90
C GLY A 44 -8.47 -7.17 -12.98
N GLN A 45 -7.82 -6.03 -12.78
CA GLN A 45 -6.60 -5.93 -11.97
C GLN A 45 -6.90 -5.53 -10.53
N VAL A 46 -6.07 -6.04 -9.61
CA VAL A 46 -6.02 -5.62 -8.21
C VAL A 46 -4.62 -5.06 -7.95
N LEU A 47 -4.53 -3.80 -7.51
CA LEU A 47 -3.25 -3.15 -7.22
C LEU A 47 -3.03 -3.02 -5.71
N ALA A 48 -1.98 -3.67 -5.22
CA ALA A 48 -1.58 -3.54 -3.81
C ALA A 48 -0.81 -2.23 -3.58
N VAL A 49 -1.39 -1.32 -2.78
CA VAL A 49 -0.79 -0.02 -2.43
C VAL A 49 -0.23 -0.09 -1.01
N GLY A 50 0.89 -0.80 -0.84
CA GLY A 50 1.45 -1.12 0.48
C GLY A 50 2.91 -0.73 0.70
N GLY A 51 3.53 0.02 -0.22
CA GLY A 51 4.97 0.35 -0.13
C GLY A 51 5.89 -0.87 -0.14
N GLY A 52 5.44 -1.99 -0.70
CA GLY A 52 6.13 -3.28 -0.72
C GLY A 52 5.83 -4.21 0.46
N GLY A 53 4.97 -3.83 1.41
CA GLY A 53 4.70 -4.64 2.61
C GLY A 53 3.87 -5.91 2.37
N TYR A 54 3.18 -6.01 1.23
CA TYR A 54 2.44 -7.19 0.80
C TYR A 54 2.93 -7.60 -0.59
N MET A 55 3.94 -8.46 -0.61
CA MET A 55 4.39 -9.20 -1.78
C MET A 55 4.34 -10.68 -1.38
N PRO A 56 3.40 -11.49 -1.92
CA PRO A 56 3.48 -12.93 -1.77
C PRO A 56 4.72 -13.40 -2.54
N GLY A 57 5.57 -14.18 -1.88
CA GLY A 57 6.51 -15.06 -2.57
C GLY A 57 5.78 -16.29 -3.08
#